data_AF-A0A0B0SEB2-F1
#
_entry.id   AF-A0A0B0SEB2-F1
#
_cell.length_a   1.000
_cell.length_b   1.000
_cell.length_c   1.000
_cell.angle_alpha   90.00
_cell.angle_beta   90.00
_cell.angle_gamma   90.00
#
_symmetry.space_group_name_H-M   'P 1'
#
loop_
_entity.id
_entity.type
_entity.pdbx_description
1 polymer ?
#
loop_
_entity_poly.entity_id
_entity_poly.type
_entity_poly.pdbx_seq_one_letter_code
_entity_poly.pdbx_strand_id
1 'polypeptide(L)'
;MRHSFDGYAFHLEHFDELLNGEQSWALLYLPARACPCRDRATGSPQPTCPRCRGYGFTWEPPPRVEWTLTFHRGSAARPEALPRHLRPEEVMAVWDEEGRSYAIALEDGQIRFVGEAPPEGAAYHVRVRAPLVARGHGQNLAGRKEVGEYGELDHRDLSLTLPARTRLPDGRYVANPAFFAAYPDRFVLVDARVRVSQVLHRGEEEHLLYAYVYQVLGCEALDAQFRPSAYAPGEDFTLEAGRVVWTPGRGPRMGTPYTLTYIAAPEFYVFRELPQVRHQGGHSLPRRLHLRVWELFPRPGAAYGR
;
A
#
# COMPACT_ATOMS: atom_id res chain seq x y z
N MET A 1 16.87 -20.56 22.89
CA MET A 1 18.05 -21.46 22.83
C MET A 1 19.22 -20.64 22.25
N ARG A 2 20.35 -20.52 22.96
CA ARG A 2 21.51 -19.76 22.46
C ARG A 2 22.32 -20.66 21.53
N HIS A 3 22.30 -20.41 20.23
CA HIS A 3 23.30 -20.96 19.32
C HIS A 3 24.49 -19.99 19.34
N SER A 4 25.56 -20.38 20.04
CA SER A 4 26.81 -19.63 20.01
C SER A 4 27.65 -20.12 18.84
N PHE A 5 27.86 -19.25 17.86
CA PHE A 5 28.94 -19.39 16.89
C PHE A 5 30.03 -18.41 17.33
N ASP A 6 31.21 -18.91 17.73
CA ASP A 6 32.42 -18.11 18.00
C ASP A 6 32.21 -16.78 18.75
N GLY A 7 31.52 -16.81 19.89
CA GLY A 7 31.31 -15.63 20.74
C GLY A 7 30.15 -14.70 20.33
N TYR A 8 29.49 -14.96 19.19
CA TYR A 8 28.27 -14.24 18.80
C TYR A 8 27.03 -15.07 19.18
N ALA A 9 26.25 -14.57 20.13
CA ALA A 9 24.94 -15.11 20.42
C ALA A 9 23.96 -14.55 19.37
N PHE A 10 23.55 -15.38 18.41
CA PHE A 10 22.52 -14.99 17.47
C PHE A 10 21.15 -15.02 18.17
N HIS A 11 20.56 -13.84 18.38
CA HIS A 11 19.24 -13.68 18.97
C HIS A 11 18.19 -13.49 17.88
N LEU A 12 17.02 -14.12 18.02
CA LEU A 12 15.92 -13.96 17.06
C LEU A 12 15.45 -12.50 16.93
N GLU A 13 15.68 -11.69 17.96
CA GLU A 13 15.44 -10.24 17.93
C GLU A 13 16.24 -9.56 16.81
N HIS A 14 17.44 -10.04 16.47
CA HIS A 14 18.21 -9.53 15.35
C HIS A 14 17.54 -9.78 13.99
N PHE A 15 16.71 -10.83 13.85
CA PHE A 15 15.92 -11.01 12.63
C PHE A 15 14.82 -9.97 12.52
N ASP A 16 14.10 -9.72 13.61
CA ASP A 16 13.07 -8.67 13.62
C ASP A 16 13.72 -7.30 13.36
N GLU A 17 14.87 -7.00 13.94
CA GLU A 17 15.64 -5.78 13.64
C GLU A 17 16.04 -5.67 12.17
N LEU A 18 16.60 -6.74 11.59
CA LEU A 18 17.02 -6.75 10.18
C LEU A 18 15.83 -6.61 9.23
N LEU A 19 14.71 -7.29 9.52
CA LEU A 19 13.49 -7.24 8.71
C LEU A 19 12.68 -5.95 8.91
N ASN A 20 12.98 -5.16 9.94
CA ASN A 20 12.45 -3.81 10.16
C ASN A 20 13.44 -2.70 9.81
N GLY A 21 14.65 -3.05 9.34
CA GLY A 21 15.71 -2.11 9.00
C GLY A 21 15.48 -1.38 7.67
N GLU A 22 16.48 -0.60 7.25
CA GLU A 22 16.40 0.26 6.06
C GLU A 22 16.22 -0.50 4.74
N GLN A 23 16.61 -1.77 4.70
CA GLN A 23 16.45 -2.64 3.52
C GLN A 23 15.05 -3.30 3.44
N SER A 24 14.16 -2.99 4.38
CA SER A 24 12.79 -3.50 4.40
C SER A 24 11.85 -2.60 3.62
N TRP A 25 10.82 -3.19 3.02
CA TRP A 25 9.74 -2.45 2.37
C TRP A 25 8.66 -2.09 3.38
N ALA A 26 8.12 -0.87 3.28
CA ALA A 26 6.85 -0.51 3.91
C ALA A 26 5.67 -1.15 3.16
N LEU A 27 4.78 -1.79 3.91
CA LEU A 27 3.66 -2.56 3.40
C LEU A 27 2.38 -2.18 4.13
N LEU A 28 1.31 -1.89 3.40
CA LEU A 28 -0.04 -1.97 3.97
C LEU A 28 -0.56 -3.40 3.77
N TYR A 29 -1.09 -3.99 4.84
CA TYR A 29 -1.70 -5.30 4.84
C TYR A 29 -3.21 -5.18 4.92
N LEU A 30 -3.91 -5.76 3.95
CA LEU A 30 -5.35 -5.76 3.86
C LEU A 30 -5.85 -7.22 3.92
N PRO A 31 -6.36 -7.68 5.07
CA PRO A 31 -6.84 -9.04 5.21
C PRO A 31 -8.09 -9.25 4.35
N ALA A 32 -8.13 -10.37 3.64
CA ALA A 32 -9.27 -10.77 2.84
C ALA A 32 -10.32 -11.45 3.71
N ARG A 33 -11.59 -11.14 3.44
CA ARG A 33 -12.76 -11.84 3.97
C ARG A 33 -13.60 -12.36 2.82
N ALA A 34 -13.99 -13.63 2.91
CA ALA A 34 -14.91 -14.22 1.94
C ALA A 34 -16.22 -13.42 1.91
N CYS A 35 -16.66 -13.04 0.71
CA CYS A 35 -17.93 -12.35 0.53
C CYS A 35 -19.07 -13.37 0.60
N PRO A 36 -20.18 -13.08 1.30
CA PRO A 36 -21.31 -13.99 1.40
C PRO A 36 -22.13 -14.13 0.11
N CYS A 37 -21.84 -13.36 -0.94
CA CYS A 37 -22.59 -13.33 -2.21
C CYS A 37 -22.33 -14.54 -3.11
N ARG A 38 -22.40 -15.76 -2.57
CA ARG A 38 -22.15 -16.98 -3.35
C ARG A 38 -23.45 -17.51 -3.93
N ASP A 39 -23.41 -17.86 -5.20
CA ASP A 39 -24.45 -18.62 -5.85
C ASP A 39 -24.56 -20.01 -5.21
N ARG A 40 -25.78 -20.44 -4.86
CA ARG A 40 -26.01 -21.67 -4.11
C ARG A 40 -25.68 -22.92 -4.92
N ALA A 41 -25.86 -22.88 -6.24
CA ALA A 41 -25.64 -24.05 -7.10
C ALA A 41 -24.15 -24.25 -7.42
N THR A 42 -23.43 -23.15 -7.65
CA THR A 42 -22.04 -23.19 -8.15
C THR A 42 -20.99 -22.89 -7.07
N GLY A 43 -21.39 -22.22 -5.98
CA GLY A 43 -20.48 -21.67 -4.97
C GLY A 43 -19.70 -20.43 -5.44
N SER A 44 -19.89 -20.00 -6.69
CA SER A 44 -19.20 -18.87 -7.30
C SER A 44 -19.74 -17.54 -6.78
N PRO A 45 -18.90 -16.49 -6.69
CA PRO A 45 -19.37 -15.17 -6.33
C PRO A 45 -20.28 -14.57 -7.40
N GLN A 46 -21.31 -13.85 -6.98
CA GLN A 46 -22.19 -13.08 -7.87
C GLN A 46 -21.40 -11.94 -8.54
N PRO A 47 -21.33 -11.88 -9.89
CA PRO A 47 -20.54 -10.87 -10.61
C PRO A 47 -20.95 -9.43 -10.29
N THR A 48 -22.24 -9.20 -10.05
CA THR A 48 -22.82 -7.88 -9.79
C THR A 48 -22.90 -7.52 -8.30
N CYS A 49 -22.29 -8.31 -7.41
CA CYS A 49 -22.35 -8.03 -5.98
C CYS A 49 -21.74 -6.65 -5.66
N PRO A 50 -22.47 -5.70 -5.05
CA PRO A 50 -21.93 -4.36 -4.78
C PRO A 50 -20.76 -4.36 -3.78
N ARG A 51 -20.64 -5.43 -2.99
CA ARG A 51 -19.64 -5.58 -1.93
C ARG A 51 -18.29 -6.08 -2.45
N CYS A 52 -18.26 -7.24 -3.12
CA CYS A 52 -17.02 -7.80 -3.66
C CYS A 52 -16.85 -7.61 -5.16
N ARG A 53 -17.86 -7.09 -5.85
CA ARG A 53 -17.86 -6.87 -7.31
C ARG A 53 -17.48 -8.12 -8.09
N GLY A 54 -17.95 -9.27 -7.62
CA GLY A 54 -17.68 -10.56 -8.23
C GLY A 54 -16.31 -11.18 -7.93
N TYR A 55 -15.43 -10.53 -7.16
CA TYR A 55 -14.17 -11.17 -6.73
C TYR A 55 -14.39 -12.30 -5.72
N GLY A 56 -15.52 -12.29 -5.01
CA GLY A 56 -15.81 -13.25 -3.94
C GLY A 56 -15.09 -12.99 -2.62
N PHE A 57 -14.31 -11.90 -2.55
CA PHE A 57 -13.64 -11.44 -1.35
C PHE A 57 -13.79 -9.93 -1.18
N THR A 58 -13.72 -9.46 0.06
CA THR A 58 -13.52 -8.06 0.40
C THR A 58 -12.25 -7.91 1.21
N TRP A 59 -11.56 -6.81 1.06
CA TRP A 59 -10.33 -6.53 1.78
C TRP A 59 -10.59 -5.43 2.80
N GLU A 60 -10.24 -5.68 4.05
CA GLU A 60 -10.41 -4.69 5.11
C GLU A 60 -9.27 -3.68 5.09
N PRO A 61 -9.53 -2.42 5.45
CA PRO A 61 -8.45 -1.45 5.59
C PRO A 61 -7.49 -1.90 6.71
N PRO A 62 -6.19 -1.54 6.63
CA PRO A 62 -5.24 -1.86 7.69
C PRO A 62 -5.68 -1.21 9.02
N PRO A 63 -5.41 -1.84 10.17
CA PRO A 63 -5.73 -1.24 11.46
C PRO A 63 -4.97 0.08 11.61
N ARG A 64 -5.63 1.10 12.17
CA ARG A 64 -4.97 2.39 12.46
C ARG A 64 -4.33 2.34 13.83
N VAL A 65 -3.10 2.83 13.93
CA VAL A 65 -2.37 2.91 15.21
C VAL A 65 -1.92 4.34 15.45
N GLU A 66 -1.72 4.68 16.73
CA GLU A 66 -1.25 6.00 17.16
C GLU A 66 0.20 5.92 17.61
N TRP A 67 0.99 6.92 17.19
CA TRP A 67 2.37 7.09 17.61
C TRP A 67 2.77 8.57 17.60
N THR A 68 3.88 8.87 18.27
CA THR A 68 4.42 10.22 18.36
C THR A 68 5.85 10.23 17.83
N LEU A 69 6.13 11.16 16.93
CA LEU A 69 7.48 11.44 16.45
C LEU A 69 8.03 12.69 17.13
N THR A 70 9.32 12.70 17.45
CA THR A 70 10.02 13.87 17.98
C THR A 70 10.97 14.41 16.92
N PHE A 71 10.84 15.69 16.64
CA PHE A 71 11.68 16.44 15.72
C PHE A 71 12.42 17.55 16.46
N HIS A 72 13.48 18.06 15.84
CA HIS A 72 14.17 19.26 16.30
C HIS A 72 14.17 20.26 15.14
N ARG A 73 13.63 21.45 15.40
CA ARG A 73 13.48 22.47 14.36
C ARG A 73 14.84 22.82 13.74
N GLY A 74 14.93 22.74 12.41
CA GLY A 74 16.18 23.07 11.69
C GLY A 74 17.31 22.04 11.79
N SER A 75 17.06 20.87 12.37
CA SER A 75 18.11 19.83 12.50
C SER A 75 18.46 19.20 11.16
N ALA A 76 19.71 19.34 10.71
CA ALA A 76 20.22 18.67 9.52
C ALA A 76 20.32 17.14 9.69
N ALA A 77 20.56 16.67 10.92
CA ALA A 77 20.71 15.23 11.22
C ALA A 77 19.37 14.50 11.31
N ARG A 78 18.29 15.23 11.63
CA ARG A 78 16.93 14.70 11.76
C ARG A 78 15.97 15.63 11.01
N PRO A 79 15.91 15.52 9.68
CA PRO A 79 15.06 16.39 8.88
C PRO A 79 13.61 16.24 9.32
N GLU A 80 12.87 17.35 9.24
CA GLU A 80 11.46 17.47 9.62
C GLU A 80 10.56 16.85 8.53
N ALA A 81 10.83 15.58 8.22
CA ALA A 81 10.16 14.81 7.20
C ALA A 81 9.40 13.65 7.85
N LEU A 82 8.09 13.63 7.65
CA LEU A 82 7.26 12.49 8.03
C LEU A 82 7.49 11.32 7.05
N PRO A 83 7.18 10.08 7.46
CA PRO A 83 7.19 8.95 6.54
C PRO A 83 6.38 9.26 5.28
N ARG A 84 6.93 8.94 4.09
CA ARG A 84 6.35 9.34 2.79
C ARG A 84 4.93 8.83 2.50
N HIS A 85 4.50 7.78 3.20
CA HIS A 85 3.16 7.22 3.07
C HIS A 85 2.12 7.92 3.96
N LEU A 86 2.54 8.82 4.84
CA LEU A 86 1.66 9.51 5.76
C LEU A 86 0.95 10.66 5.05
N ARG A 87 -0.36 10.78 5.27
CA ARG A 87 -1.19 11.84 4.67
C ARG A 87 -1.45 12.98 5.66
N PRO A 88 -1.64 14.23 5.19
CA PRO A 88 -1.89 15.38 6.07
C PRO A 88 -3.02 15.15 7.09
N GLU A 89 -4.12 14.52 6.68
CA GLU A 89 -5.27 14.23 7.52
C GLU A 89 -4.99 13.21 8.65
N GLU A 90 -3.83 12.57 8.65
CA GLU A 90 -3.42 11.59 9.66
C GLU A 90 -2.62 12.23 10.81
N VAL A 91 -2.18 13.48 10.65
CA VAL A 91 -1.57 14.26 11.73
C VAL A 91 -2.67 14.78 12.65
N MET A 92 -2.62 14.36 13.92
CA MET A 92 -3.63 14.74 14.91
C MET A 92 -3.27 16.00 15.67
N ALA A 93 -2.00 16.19 15.99
CA ALA A 93 -1.52 17.31 16.79
C ALA A 93 -0.02 17.51 16.61
N VAL A 94 0.42 18.77 16.71
CA VAL A 94 1.83 19.17 16.75
C VAL A 94 2.02 20.09 17.95
N TRP A 95 2.98 19.80 18.84
CA TRP A 95 3.23 20.62 20.03
C TRP A 95 4.71 20.60 20.46
N ASP A 96 5.17 21.63 21.18
CA ASP A 96 6.53 21.70 21.75
C ASP A 96 6.58 21.16 23.20
N GLU A 97 7.74 21.28 23.85
CA GLU A 97 7.94 20.82 25.23
C GLU A 97 7.13 21.63 26.25
N GLU A 98 6.80 22.89 25.94
CA GLU A 98 5.93 23.76 26.73
C GLU A 98 4.42 23.50 26.52
N GLY A 99 4.07 22.61 25.58
CA GLY A 99 2.68 22.25 25.27
C GLY A 99 1.97 23.24 24.35
N ARG A 100 2.68 24.18 23.72
CA ARG A 100 2.12 25.07 22.69
C ARG A 100 1.81 24.26 21.45
N SER A 101 0.62 24.44 20.89
CA SER A 101 0.18 23.73 19.68
C SER A 101 0.49 24.51 18.41
N TYR A 102 0.81 23.78 17.35
CA TYR A 102 1.18 24.35 16.05
C TYR A 102 0.30 23.79 14.94
N ALA A 103 -0.09 24.66 14.00
CA ALA A 103 -0.72 24.24 12.75
C ALA A 103 0.36 23.91 11.72
N ILE A 104 0.19 22.82 10.99
CA ILE A 104 1.13 22.42 9.94
C ILE A 104 0.42 22.10 8.62
N ALA A 105 1.16 22.25 7.52
CA ALA A 105 0.89 21.65 6.23
C ALA A 105 2.02 20.65 5.91
N LEU A 106 1.74 19.66 5.06
CA LEU A 106 2.76 18.76 4.54
C LEU A 106 3.01 19.05 3.06
N GLU A 107 4.25 19.36 2.72
CA GLU A 107 4.71 19.56 1.34
C GLU A 107 5.73 18.47 1.03
N ASP A 108 5.40 17.54 0.15
CA ASP A 108 6.26 16.40 -0.20
C ASP A 108 6.77 15.59 1.01
N GLY A 109 5.93 15.51 2.06
CA GLY A 109 6.25 14.85 3.33
C GLY A 109 7.08 15.70 4.30
N GLN A 110 7.49 16.91 3.92
CA GLN A 110 8.13 17.87 4.81
C GLN A 110 7.10 18.66 5.61
N ILE A 111 7.37 18.87 6.89
CA ILE A 111 6.53 19.67 7.78
C ILE A 111 6.75 21.15 7.48
N ARG A 112 5.66 21.86 7.20
CA ARG A 112 5.62 23.33 7.07
C ARG A 112 4.70 23.91 8.11
N PHE A 113 5.22 24.79 8.95
CA PHE A 113 4.40 25.48 9.95
C PHE A 113 3.53 26.56 9.29
N VAL A 114 2.25 26.58 9.64
CA VAL A 114 1.29 27.58 9.18
C VAL A 114 1.12 28.62 10.29
N GLY A 115 1.83 29.75 10.16
CA GLY A 115 1.86 30.80 11.19
C GLY A 115 3.08 30.68 12.11
N GLU A 116 2.85 30.62 13.42
CA GLU A 116 3.93 30.44 14.39
C GLU A 116 4.60 29.08 14.24
N ALA A 117 5.90 29.03 14.52
CA ALA A 117 6.71 27.82 14.50
C ALA A 117 7.51 27.71 15.80
N PRO A 118 7.91 26.49 16.21
CA PRO A 118 8.85 26.31 17.30
C PRO A 118 10.16 27.07 17.02
N PRO A 119 10.86 27.59 18.05
CA PRO A 119 12.17 28.21 17.88
C PRO A 119 13.18 27.26 17.22
N GLU A 120 14.15 27.81 16.50
CA GLU A 120 15.23 27.00 15.89
C GLU A 120 15.95 26.16 16.95
N GLY A 121 16.14 24.88 16.69
CA GLY A 121 16.73 23.91 17.63
C GLY A 121 15.78 23.36 18.69
N ALA A 122 14.59 23.95 18.88
CA ALA A 122 13.60 23.46 19.83
C ALA A 122 13.08 22.08 19.40
N ALA A 123 12.84 21.21 20.39
CA ALA A 123 12.17 19.95 20.17
C ALA A 123 10.66 20.17 20.03
N TYR A 124 10.04 19.40 19.15
CA TYR A 124 8.58 19.33 19.08
C TYR A 124 8.13 17.93 18.70
N HIS A 125 6.86 17.65 18.96
CA HIS A 125 6.24 16.36 18.83
C HIS A 125 5.11 16.42 17.80
N VAL A 126 4.99 15.34 17.02
CA VAL A 126 3.92 15.15 16.05
C VAL A 126 3.20 13.86 16.39
N ARG A 127 1.93 13.96 16.85
CA ARG A 127 1.06 12.80 17.07
C ARG A 127 0.34 12.45 15.78
N VAL A 128 0.39 11.19 15.43
CA VAL A 128 -0.15 10.64 14.19
C VAL A 128 -1.11 9.51 14.51
N ARG A 129 -2.19 9.42 13.72
CA ARG A 129 -3.05 8.23 13.64
C ARG A 129 -3.19 7.77 12.19
N ALA A 130 -2.36 6.82 11.79
CA ALA A 130 -2.31 6.33 10.42
C ALA A 130 -2.46 4.79 10.35
N PRO A 131 -2.74 4.22 9.17
CA PRO A 131 -2.69 2.77 8.93
C PRO A 131 -1.37 2.18 9.43
N LEU A 132 -1.43 1.04 10.10
CA LEU A 132 -0.26 0.31 10.52
C LEU A 132 0.48 -0.21 9.28
N VAL A 133 1.69 0.31 9.10
CA VAL A 133 2.63 -0.13 8.08
C VAL A 133 3.47 -1.26 8.63
N ALA A 134 3.31 -2.45 8.05
CA ALA A 134 4.18 -3.57 8.30
C ALA A 134 5.51 -3.37 7.56
N ARG A 135 6.59 -3.92 8.10
CA ARG A 135 7.87 -4.07 7.40
C ARG A 135 8.07 -5.51 6.93
N GLY A 136 8.70 -5.67 5.78
CA GLY A 136 9.07 -6.98 5.27
C GLY A 136 10.15 -6.92 4.21
N HIS A 137 10.92 -7.99 4.09
CA HIS A 137 11.96 -8.09 3.07
C HIS A 137 11.40 -8.74 1.81
N GLY A 138 11.43 -7.98 0.70
CA GLY A 138 10.89 -8.40 -0.59
C GLY A 138 12.02 -8.75 -1.55
N GLN A 139 11.93 -9.92 -2.18
CA GLN A 139 12.84 -10.40 -3.22
C GLN A 139 12.11 -10.56 -4.55
N ASN A 140 12.81 -10.31 -5.66
CA ASN A 140 12.28 -10.34 -7.03
C ASN A 140 11.24 -9.24 -7.34
N LEU A 141 11.35 -8.07 -6.70
CA LEU A 141 10.47 -6.94 -7.01
C LEU A 141 10.69 -6.39 -8.43
N ALA A 142 11.94 -6.45 -8.92
CA ALA A 142 12.23 -6.21 -10.33
C ALA A 142 11.76 -7.42 -11.13
N GLY A 143 10.65 -7.28 -11.85
CA GLY A 143 10.10 -8.35 -12.68
C GLY A 143 11.19 -8.96 -13.55
N ARG A 144 11.26 -10.30 -13.56
CA ARG A 144 12.04 -10.98 -14.58
C ARG A 144 11.19 -10.99 -15.84
N LYS A 145 11.61 -10.18 -16.80
CA LYS A 145 11.15 -10.30 -18.18
C LYS A 145 11.87 -11.48 -18.79
N GLU A 146 11.17 -12.58 -19.00
CA GLU A 146 11.66 -13.68 -19.81
C GLU A 146 11.07 -13.55 -21.20
N VAL A 147 11.92 -13.35 -22.21
CA VAL A 147 11.49 -13.35 -23.61
C VAL A 147 11.57 -14.79 -24.11
N GLY A 148 10.41 -15.44 -24.23
CA GLY A 148 10.28 -16.77 -24.79
C GLY A 148 9.83 -16.74 -26.26
N GLU A 149 9.72 -17.93 -26.87
CA GLU A 149 9.23 -18.12 -28.24
C GLU A 149 7.82 -17.52 -28.47
N TYR A 150 7.01 -17.45 -27.41
CA TYR A 150 5.65 -16.90 -27.43
C TYR A 150 5.54 -15.44 -26.96
N GLY A 151 6.67 -14.74 -26.82
CA GLY A 151 6.73 -13.34 -26.40
C GLY A 151 7.27 -13.13 -24.99
N GLU A 152 7.06 -11.93 -24.46
CA GLU A 152 7.54 -11.49 -23.15
C GLU A 152 6.62 -12.02 -22.04
N LEU A 153 7.13 -12.91 -21.19
CA LEU A 153 6.51 -13.33 -19.95
C LEU A 153 7.04 -12.44 -18.81
N ASP A 154 6.16 -11.60 -18.27
CA ASP A 154 6.47 -10.80 -17.08
C ASP A 154 6.03 -11.56 -15.82
N HIS A 155 6.97 -12.27 -15.19
CA HIS A 155 6.74 -12.94 -13.92
C HIS A 155 6.94 -11.94 -12.77
N ARG A 156 5.92 -11.11 -12.50
CA ARG A 156 5.90 -10.22 -11.32
C ARG A 156 5.48 -10.96 -10.05
N ASP A 157 6.25 -11.99 -9.71
CA ASP A 157 6.12 -12.74 -8.47
C ASP A 157 7.07 -12.15 -7.43
N LEU A 158 6.58 -11.94 -6.20
CA LEU A 158 7.34 -11.37 -5.10
C LEU A 158 7.44 -12.39 -3.97
N SER A 159 8.66 -12.70 -3.55
CA SER A 159 8.88 -13.46 -2.32
C SER A 159 9.00 -12.49 -1.16
N LEU A 160 8.06 -12.53 -0.22
CA LEU A 160 8.02 -11.64 0.92
C LEU A 160 8.34 -12.39 2.22
N THR A 161 9.34 -11.92 2.98
CA THR A 161 9.64 -12.41 4.32
C THR A 161 9.17 -11.40 5.37
N LEU A 162 8.34 -11.87 6.30
CA LEU A 162 7.70 -11.05 7.34
C LEU A 162 8.23 -11.40 8.74
N PRO A 163 8.56 -10.39 9.56
CA PRO A 163 8.84 -10.58 10.98
C PRO A 163 7.54 -10.80 11.77
N ALA A 164 7.64 -11.42 12.94
CA ALA A 164 6.49 -11.60 13.85
C ALA A 164 6.04 -10.27 14.47
N ARG A 165 6.97 -9.33 14.62
CA ARG A 165 6.73 -7.98 15.14
C ARG A 165 7.18 -6.94 14.13
N THR A 166 6.44 -5.84 14.05
CA THR A 166 6.81 -4.69 13.22
C THR A 166 7.16 -3.51 14.12
N ARG A 167 8.19 -2.76 13.73
CA ARG A 167 8.66 -1.57 14.44
C ARG A 167 7.89 -0.35 13.93
N LEU A 168 7.24 0.36 14.85
CA LEU A 168 6.57 1.62 14.57
C LEU A 168 7.60 2.75 14.39
N PRO A 169 7.21 3.87 13.76
CA PRO A 169 8.12 5.02 13.56
C PRO A 169 8.69 5.62 14.86
N ASP A 170 7.98 5.46 15.99
CA ASP A 170 8.45 5.89 17.32
C ASP A 170 9.40 4.88 17.99
N GLY A 171 9.75 3.79 17.29
CA GLY A 171 10.67 2.77 17.74
C GLY A 171 10.04 1.60 18.51
N ARG A 172 8.76 1.68 18.89
CA ARG A 172 8.06 0.58 19.59
C ARG A 172 7.85 -0.61 18.67
N TYR A 173 7.89 -1.82 19.22
CA TYR A 173 7.55 -3.05 18.50
C TYR A 173 6.14 -3.53 18.85
N VAL A 174 5.32 -3.74 17.83
CA VAL A 174 3.95 -4.29 17.95
C VAL A 174 3.83 -5.60 17.18
N ALA A 175 2.77 -6.38 17.44
CA ALA A 175 2.49 -7.58 16.65
C ALA A 175 2.28 -7.21 15.18
N ASN A 176 2.89 -7.97 14.26
CA ASN A 176 2.69 -7.76 12.83
C ASN A 176 1.40 -8.46 12.38
N PRO A 177 0.32 -7.73 12.01
CA PRO A 177 -0.93 -8.38 11.60
C PRO A 177 -0.77 -9.19 10.31
N ALA A 178 0.20 -8.83 9.46
CA ALA A 178 0.50 -9.57 8.24
C ALA A 178 1.18 -10.91 8.50
N PHE A 179 1.66 -11.17 9.73
CA PHE A 179 2.35 -12.41 10.04
C PHE A 179 1.48 -13.65 9.78
N PHE A 180 0.17 -13.52 9.91
CA PHE A 180 -0.81 -14.58 9.60
C PHE A 180 -1.47 -14.44 8.24
N ALA A 181 -0.93 -13.62 7.34
CA ALA A 181 -1.49 -13.42 6.01
C ALA A 181 -1.63 -14.73 5.23
N ALA A 182 -2.74 -14.92 4.55
CA ALA A 182 -3.08 -16.13 3.80
C ALA A 182 -3.68 -15.77 2.43
N TYR A 183 -3.91 -16.76 1.56
CA TYR A 183 -4.63 -16.51 0.31
C TYR A 183 -6.09 -16.09 0.61
N PRO A 184 -6.65 -15.03 -0.02
CA PRO A 184 -6.07 -14.08 -0.99
C PRO A 184 -5.83 -12.67 -0.39
N ASP A 185 -5.20 -12.58 0.78
CA ASP A 185 -4.88 -11.30 1.40
C ASP A 185 -4.04 -10.42 0.48
N ARG A 186 -4.17 -9.10 0.66
CA ARG A 186 -3.62 -8.10 -0.24
C ARG A 186 -2.56 -7.26 0.46
N PHE A 187 -1.52 -6.91 -0.28
CA PHE A 187 -0.40 -6.09 0.14
C PHE A 187 -0.24 -4.89 -0.79
N VAL A 188 0.02 -3.71 -0.22
CA VAL A 188 0.37 -2.50 -0.97
C VAL A 188 1.78 -2.08 -0.58
N LEU A 189 2.71 -2.02 -1.54
CA LEU A 189 4.11 -1.65 -1.28
C LEU A 189 4.25 -0.13 -1.35
N VAL A 190 4.03 0.56 -0.23
CA VAL A 190 3.96 2.04 -0.16
C VAL A 190 5.31 2.76 -0.27
N ASP A 191 6.42 2.02 -0.34
CA ASP A 191 7.73 2.59 -0.70
C ASP A 191 8.07 2.37 -2.18
N ALA A 192 7.31 1.53 -2.90
CA ALA A 192 7.49 1.29 -4.32
C ALA A 192 6.60 2.23 -5.15
N ARG A 193 7.09 2.57 -6.35
CA ARG A 193 6.39 3.45 -7.30
C ARG A 193 6.40 2.80 -8.66
N VAL A 194 5.21 2.65 -9.25
CA VAL A 194 5.03 2.17 -10.61
C VAL A 194 4.20 3.16 -11.40
N ARG A 195 4.58 3.39 -12.65
CA ARG A 195 3.77 4.13 -13.61
C ARG A 195 2.76 3.17 -14.21
N VAL A 196 1.49 3.53 -14.15
CA VAL A 196 0.37 2.79 -14.73
C VAL A 196 -0.30 3.65 -15.78
N SER A 197 -0.68 3.03 -16.89
CA SER A 197 -1.61 3.60 -17.87
C SER A 197 -2.78 2.62 -18.00
N GLN A 198 -3.99 3.09 -17.68
CA GLN A 198 -5.18 2.25 -17.67
C GLN A 198 -6.28 2.90 -18.51
N VAL A 199 -6.90 2.11 -19.38
CA VAL A 199 -8.14 2.50 -20.07
C VAL A 199 -9.33 2.15 -19.18
N LEU A 200 -10.18 3.14 -18.96
CA LEU A 200 -11.39 3.08 -18.15
C LEU A 200 -12.59 3.50 -19.02
N HIS A 201 -13.80 3.14 -18.62
CA HIS A 201 -15.03 3.51 -19.34
C HIS A 201 -15.94 4.32 -18.43
N ARG A 202 -16.34 5.52 -18.87
CA ARG A 202 -17.17 6.40 -18.03
C ARG A 202 -18.51 5.76 -17.71
N GLY A 203 -18.84 5.67 -16.42
CA GLY A 203 -20.11 5.12 -15.95
C GLY A 203 -20.17 3.60 -15.82
N GLU A 204 -19.09 2.89 -16.13
CA GLU A 204 -18.97 1.44 -15.95
C GLU A 204 -17.90 1.15 -14.88
N GLU A 205 -16.77 0.54 -15.27
CA GLU A 205 -15.65 0.22 -14.39
C GLU A 205 -14.65 1.39 -14.35
N GLU A 206 -14.90 2.35 -13.45
CA GLU A 206 -14.01 3.50 -13.22
C GLU A 206 -13.04 3.28 -12.05
N HIS A 207 -12.73 2.01 -11.77
CA HIS A 207 -11.83 1.61 -10.70
C HIS A 207 -10.39 1.49 -11.20
N LEU A 208 -9.50 2.12 -10.45
CA LEU A 208 -8.08 2.04 -10.70
C LEU A 208 -7.57 0.66 -10.33
N LEU A 209 -6.64 0.17 -11.13
CA LEU A 209 -5.94 -1.08 -10.88
C LEU A 209 -5.21 -1.07 -9.53
N TYR A 210 -4.60 0.07 -9.20
CA TYR A 210 -3.96 0.32 -7.92
C TYR A 210 -4.62 1.51 -7.24
N ALA A 211 -5.13 1.31 -6.02
CA ALA A 211 -5.92 2.30 -5.29
C ALA A 211 -5.04 3.34 -4.58
N TYR A 212 -3.79 3.00 -4.28
CA TYR A 212 -2.85 3.90 -3.62
C TYR A 212 -2.08 4.73 -4.65
N VAL A 213 -2.71 5.81 -5.13
CA VAL A 213 -2.14 6.73 -6.12
C VAL A 213 -1.35 7.84 -5.44
N TYR A 214 -0.11 8.06 -5.88
CA TYR A 214 0.71 9.20 -5.44
C TYR A 214 0.47 10.42 -6.30
N GLN A 215 0.34 10.24 -7.62
CA GLN A 215 0.26 11.33 -8.57
C GLN A 215 -0.48 10.91 -9.83
N VAL A 216 -1.41 11.73 -10.31
CA VAL A 216 -1.97 11.62 -11.65
C VAL A 216 -1.07 12.38 -12.62
N LEU A 217 -0.65 11.73 -13.70
CA LEU A 217 0.22 12.30 -14.72
C LEU A 217 -0.58 12.82 -15.93
N GLY A 218 -1.73 12.25 -16.20
CA GLY A 218 -2.61 12.70 -17.29
C GLY A 218 -3.91 11.90 -17.35
N CYS A 219 -4.97 12.55 -17.85
CA CYS A 219 -6.25 11.94 -18.15
C CYS A 219 -6.72 12.44 -19.51
N GLU A 220 -6.96 11.53 -20.45
CA GLU A 220 -7.34 11.89 -21.82
C GLU A 220 -8.42 10.96 -22.36
N ALA A 221 -9.31 11.50 -23.18
CA ALA A 221 -10.28 10.72 -23.94
C ALA A 221 -10.30 11.20 -25.39
N LEU A 222 -10.78 10.34 -26.29
CA LEU A 222 -11.07 10.70 -27.66
C LEU A 222 -12.58 10.92 -27.81
N ASP A 223 -12.97 12.02 -28.46
CA ASP A 223 -14.37 12.23 -28.84
C ASP A 223 -14.80 11.32 -30.01
N ALA A 224 -16.06 11.43 -30.44
CA ALA A 224 -16.59 10.66 -31.57
C ALA A 224 -15.90 10.97 -32.92
N GLN A 225 -15.11 12.05 -32.99
CA GLN A 225 -14.30 12.46 -34.14
C GLN A 225 -12.80 12.18 -33.92
N PHE A 226 -12.45 11.36 -32.92
CA PHE A 226 -11.08 11.04 -32.53
C PHE A 226 -10.22 12.25 -32.12
N ARG A 227 -10.84 13.35 -31.70
CA ARG A 227 -10.10 14.51 -31.17
C ARG A 227 -9.79 14.28 -29.69
N PRO A 228 -8.54 14.50 -29.25
CA PRO A 228 -8.18 14.35 -27.86
C PRO A 228 -8.79 15.47 -27.00
N SER A 229 -9.31 15.08 -25.84
CA SER A 229 -9.73 15.96 -24.77
C SER A 229 -8.96 15.57 -23.52
N ALA A 230 -8.28 16.53 -22.89
CA ALA A 230 -7.56 16.34 -21.65
C ALA A 230 -8.42 16.79 -20.45
N TYR A 231 -8.27 16.10 -19.32
CA TYR A 231 -8.97 16.39 -18.08
C TYR A 231 -7.98 16.56 -16.93
N ALA A 232 -8.19 17.57 -16.10
CA ALA A 232 -7.30 17.91 -15.00
C ALA A 232 -7.80 17.34 -13.65
N PRO A 233 -6.95 16.63 -12.88
CA PRO A 233 -7.29 16.18 -11.54
C PRO A 233 -7.50 17.38 -10.60
N GLY A 234 -8.53 17.34 -9.76
CA GLY A 234 -8.96 18.42 -8.87
C GLY A 234 -9.91 19.44 -9.51
N GLU A 235 -9.95 19.53 -10.84
CA GLU A 235 -10.89 20.40 -11.57
C GLU A 235 -12.01 19.57 -12.23
N ASP A 236 -11.64 18.66 -13.13
CA ASP A 236 -12.59 17.84 -13.88
C ASP A 236 -13.01 16.57 -13.13
N PHE A 237 -12.13 16.05 -12.27
CA PHE A 237 -12.39 14.85 -11.47
C PHE A 237 -11.52 14.80 -10.21
N THR A 238 -11.95 14.02 -9.22
CA THR A 238 -11.16 13.62 -8.05
C THR A 238 -10.96 12.10 -8.03
N LEU A 239 -10.05 11.62 -7.17
CA LEU A 239 -9.88 10.19 -6.90
C LEU A 239 -10.40 9.87 -5.50
N GLU A 240 -11.38 8.97 -5.41
CA GLU A 240 -11.97 8.54 -4.14
C GLU A 240 -11.90 7.02 -4.03
N ALA A 241 -11.20 6.51 -3.01
CA ALA A 241 -11.07 5.08 -2.75
C ALA A 241 -10.66 4.24 -4.00
N GLY A 242 -9.71 4.76 -4.79
CA GLY A 242 -9.28 4.10 -6.03
C GLY A 242 -10.32 4.13 -7.15
N ARG A 243 -11.21 5.12 -7.15
CA ARG A 243 -12.18 5.37 -8.23
C ARG A 243 -12.05 6.79 -8.75
N VAL A 244 -12.25 6.97 -10.06
CA VAL A 244 -12.41 8.30 -10.65
C VAL A 244 -13.83 8.83 -10.34
N VAL A 245 -13.92 10.02 -9.77
CA VAL A 245 -15.18 10.71 -9.50
C VAL A 245 -15.21 12.01 -10.30
N TRP A 246 -16.03 12.04 -11.35
CA TRP A 246 -16.15 13.19 -12.24
C TRP A 246 -16.95 14.33 -11.61
N THR A 247 -16.46 15.56 -11.75
CA THR A 247 -17.22 16.76 -11.42
C THR A 247 -18.49 16.83 -12.28
N PRO A 248 -19.66 17.20 -11.73
CA PRO A 248 -20.89 17.30 -12.51
C PRO A 248 -20.73 18.16 -13.78
N GLY A 249 -21.16 17.62 -14.93
CA GLY A 249 -21.02 18.28 -16.23
C GLY A 249 -19.62 18.26 -16.85
N ARG A 250 -18.60 17.74 -16.15
CA ARG A 250 -17.24 17.54 -16.67
C ARG A 250 -17.00 16.07 -17.06
N GLY A 251 -15.92 15.81 -17.80
CA GLY A 251 -15.49 14.47 -18.24
C GLY A 251 -16.00 14.02 -19.62
N PRO A 252 -15.56 12.84 -20.11
CA PRO A 252 -15.93 12.26 -21.40
C PRO A 252 -17.41 11.83 -21.45
N ARG A 253 -18.04 11.47 -22.58
CA ARG A 253 -19.47 11.05 -22.50
C ARG A 253 -19.62 9.70 -21.78
N MET A 254 -20.81 9.42 -21.23
CA MET A 254 -21.10 8.09 -20.64
C MET A 254 -20.80 6.99 -21.67
N GLY A 255 -20.14 5.92 -21.23
CA GLY A 255 -19.65 4.82 -22.08
C GLY A 255 -18.41 5.13 -22.90
N THR A 256 -17.92 6.38 -22.93
CA THR A 256 -16.70 6.73 -23.68
C THR A 256 -15.45 6.23 -22.92
N PRO A 257 -14.52 5.56 -23.61
CA PRO A 257 -13.26 5.16 -23.01
C PRO A 257 -12.36 6.38 -22.77
N TYR A 258 -11.61 6.36 -21.69
CA TYR A 258 -10.58 7.33 -21.37
C TYR A 258 -9.36 6.65 -20.77
N THR A 259 -8.19 7.21 -21.01
CA THR A 259 -6.93 6.73 -20.48
C THR A 259 -6.55 7.59 -19.27
N LEU A 260 -6.22 6.93 -18.15
CA LEU A 260 -5.63 7.57 -16.99
C LEU A 260 -4.20 7.06 -16.81
N THR A 261 -3.23 7.97 -16.81
CA THR A 261 -1.83 7.68 -16.49
C THR A 261 -1.50 8.22 -15.10
N TYR A 262 -0.91 7.40 -14.24
CA TYR A 262 -0.63 7.77 -12.85
C TYR A 262 0.57 7.01 -12.26
N ILE A 263 1.12 7.52 -11.16
CA ILE A 263 2.13 6.86 -10.32
C ILE A 263 1.43 6.33 -9.08
N ALA A 264 1.57 5.04 -8.80
CA ALA A 264 0.94 4.37 -7.66
C ALA A 264 1.87 3.38 -6.97
N ALA A 265 1.46 2.94 -5.78
CA ALA A 265 2.08 1.79 -5.12
C ALA A 265 1.61 0.50 -5.80
N PRO A 266 2.51 -0.39 -6.22
CA PRO A 266 2.12 -1.67 -6.76
C PRO A 266 1.47 -2.53 -5.68
N GLU A 267 0.48 -3.30 -6.09
CA GLU A 267 -0.30 -4.14 -5.21
C GLU A 267 -0.10 -5.61 -5.53
N PHE A 268 -0.14 -6.43 -4.50
CA PHE A 268 0.09 -7.87 -4.59
C PHE A 268 -0.96 -8.62 -3.77
N TYR A 269 -1.16 -9.89 -4.10
CA TYR A 269 -1.94 -10.80 -3.27
C TYR A 269 -1.12 -12.02 -2.89
N VAL A 270 -1.45 -12.62 -1.75
CA VAL A 270 -0.90 -13.91 -1.35
C VAL A 270 -1.41 -14.96 -2.32
N PHE A 271 -0.53 -15.49 -3.18
CA PHE A 271 -0.89 -16.55 -4.13
C PHE A 271 -0.83 -17.92 -3.47
N ARG A 272 0.25 -18.17 -2.72
CA ARG A 272 0.41 -19.40 -1.94
C ARG A 272 1.29 -19.15 -0.72
N GLU A 273 0.98 -19.88 0.35
CA GLU A 273 1.90 -20.03 1.46
C GLU A 273 2.97 -21.06 1.09
N LEU A 274 4.24 -20.75 1.37
CA LEU A 274 5.30 -21.74 1.23
C LEU A 274 5.30 -22.65 2.47
N PRO A 275 5.37 -23.97 2.32
CA PRO A 275 5.53 -24.86 3.46
C PRO A 275 6.84 -24.53 4.17
N GLN A 276 6.76 -24.12 5.43
CA GLN A 276 7.91 -23.79 6.27
C GLN A 276 7.77 -24.44 7.64
N VAL A 277 8.90 -24.88 8.21
CA VAL A 277 8.99 -25.30 9.60
C VAL A 277 8.75 -24.07 10.47
N ARG A 278 7.67 -24.09 11.25
CA ARG A 278 7.09 -22.88 11.87
C ARG A 278 7.72 -22.49 13.21
N HIS A 279 8.48 -23.40 13.82
CA HIS A 279 9.07 -23.19 15.13
C HIS A 279 10.45 -23.84 15.25
N GLN A 280 11.40 -23.11 15.82
CA GLN A 280 12.67 -23.65 16.29
C GLN A 280 12.88 -23.21 17.74
N GLY A 281 12.96 -24.17 18.66
CA GLY A 281 13.13 -23.89 20.09
C GLY A 281 11.98 -23.10 20.73
N GLY A 282 10.74 -23.28 20.25
CA GLY A 282 9.54 -22.62 20.79
C GLY A 282 9.29 -21.19 20.29
N HIS A 283 10.18 -20.65 19.45
CA HIS A 283 10.02 -19.32 18.89
C HIS A 283 9.43 -19.39 17.48
N SER A 284 8.64 -18.37 17.11
CA SER A 284 8.14 -18.19 15.75
C SER A 284 9.26 -17.68 14.85
N LEU A 285 9.57 -18.42 13.79
CA LEU A 285 10.51 -17.97 12.77
C LEU A 285 9.86 -16.95 11.83
N PRO A 286 10.63 -16.10 11.14
CA PRO A 286 10.11 -15.24 10.08
C PRO A 286 9.34 -16.05 9.04
N ARG A 287 8.23 -15.48 8.55
CA ARG A 287 7.34 -16.18 7.62
C ARG A 287 7.58 -15.72 6.20
N ARG A 288 7.71 -16.67 5.27
CA ARG A 288 7.85 -16.39 3.84
C ARG A 288 6.54 -16.63 3.10
N LEU A 289 6.14 -15.65 2.30
CA LEU A 289 4.97 -15.67 1.45
C LEU A 289 5.39 -15.59 -0.02
N HIS A 290 4.62 -16.26 -0.88
CA HIS A 290 4.73 -16.09 -2.32
C HIS A 290 3.57 -15.23 -2.81
N LEU A 291 3.90 -14.03 -3.26
CA LEU A 291 2.94 -13.04 -3.71
C LEU A 291 2.94 -12.93 -5.24
N ARG A 292 1.80 -12.53 -5.79
CA ARG A 292 1.65 -12.19 -7.21
C ARG A 292 1.09 -10.79 -7.36
N VAL A 293 1.49 -10.11 -8.44
CA VAL A 293 0.94 -8.79 -8.76
C VAL A 293 -0.58 -8.84 -8.88
N TRP A 294 -1.24 -7.80 -8.37
CA TRP A 294 -2.70 -7.69 -8.31
C TRP A 294 -3.37 -7.71 -9.70
N GLU A 295 -2.66 -7.27 -10.75
CA GLU A 295 -3.09 -7.37 -12.15
C GLU A 295 -3.48 -8.79 -12.55
N LEU A 296 -2.81 -9.80 -11.98
CA LEU A 296 -3.04 -11.22 -12.22
C LEU A 296 -4.04 -11.82 -11.24
N PHE A 297 -4.69 -11.01 -10.39
CA PHE A 297 -5.73 -11.52 -9.52
C PHE A 297 -6.95 -11.91 -10.38
N PRO A 298 -7.53 -13.11 -10.16
CA PRO A 298 -8.66 -13.61 -10.95
C PRO A 298 -9.80 -12.58 -10.99
N ARG A 299 -10.08 -12.07 -12.20
CA ARG A 299 -11.18 -11.12 -12.39
C ARG A 299 -12.53 -11.85 -12.35
N PRO A 300 -13.58 -11.18 -11.87
CA PRO A 300 -14.95 -11.68 -11.96
C PRO A 300 -15.28 -12.13 -13.38
N GLY A 301 -15.85 -13.33 -13.54
CA GLY A 301 -16.29 -13.83 -14.84
C GLY A 301 -15.21 -14.45 -15.73
N ALA A 302 -13.92 -14.36 -15.36
CA ALA A 302 -12.91 -15.25 -15.92
C ALA A 302 -13.21 -16.65 -15.41
N ALA A 303 -13.92 -17.46 -16.21
CA ALA A 303 -14.15 -18.85 -15.88
C ALA A 303 -12.78 -19.48 -15.60
N TYR A 304 -12.56 -19.94 -14.36
CA TYR A 304 -11.54 -20.94 -14.12
C TYR A 304 -11.95 -22.12 -14.98
N GLY A 305 -11.31 -22.26 -16.14
CA GLY A 305 -11.42 -23.47 -16.94
C GLY A 305 -11.09 -24.62 -16.01
N ARG A 306 -12.13 -25.35 -15.59
CA ARG A 306 -11.98 -26.58 -14.82
C ARG A 306 -11.51 -27.68 -15.75
#